data_AF-A0A3B8PFT2-F1
#
_entry.id   AF-A0A3B8PFT2-F1
#
_cell.length_a   1.000
_cell.length_b   1.000
_cell.length_c   1.000
_cell.angle_alpha   90.00
_cell.angle_beta   90.00
_cell.angle_gamma   90.00
#
_symmetry.space_group_name_H-M   'P 1'
#
loop_
_entity.id
_entity.type
_entity.pdbx_description
1 polymer ?
#
loop_
_entity_poly.entity_id
_entity_poly.type
_entity_poly.pdbx_seq_one_letter_code
_entity_poly.pdbx_strand_id
1 'polypeptide(L)'
;MVDFMIFRGTTWSPDSGTIRILAFSLAITFFVGCSDSTPSSRPPGDAESVETPADSGGLAPDESTRVTLEGLRQGDAGVLWDSLPKRYQVETNEIIRGFASRMDQDVWKRTFVLAERILDVMRNKKSLILDNPNMKPKGINMRLVGENWSTVIDLLEGLIQSELSDIKAMQKFDGGEFFPNAGTKALKQLAALSAKDPNDPFRTGFDADIQLVSLDGNDATISLTMGRTFVMTTQQPVDKQGNRVPVVLHRVDGKWIVSELEHGLKLLLEDGRNLLTQIPEDAITSNRERLIKLLDQLDEDMDRIELAKTRTQFNQALALTIIRLNQLLSEGTEPDQPEEPKVSGRTVTVVLVGDLDDERRQALVNRLIKITAARGKPRVTVDGKTTKVILPTQRFLQDVVDGIDFGKVGAVDEVERILTVTVASDSQEGTPED
;
A
#
# COMPACT_ATOMS: atom_id res chain seq x y z
N MET A 1 14.01 3.58 2.41
CA MET A 1 13.31 2.89 1.31
C MET A 1 11.84 2.54 1.63
N VAL A 2 11.29 2.95 2.79
CA VAL A 2 9.86 2.77 3.14
C VAL A 2 8.98 3.98 2.75
N ASP A 3 9.61 5.06 2.26
CA ASP A 3 8.94 6.22 1.67
C ASP A 3 8.92 6.18 0.12
N PHE A 4 9.33 5.04 -0.47
CA PHE A 4 9.82 5.01 -1.85
C PHE A 4 8.95 4.26 -2.87
N MET A 5 7.80 3.73 -2.48
CA MET A 5 6.83 3.13 -3.40
C MET A 5 5.54 3.94 -3.57
N ILE A 6 5.48 5.15 -2.99
CA ILE A 6 4.45 6.13 -3.32
C ILE A 6 5.04 7.11 -4.31
N PHE A 7 4.63 6.95 -5.57
CA PHE A 7 4.74 7.93 -6.64
C PHE A 7 4.42 9.35 -6.12
N ARG A 8 5.45 10.15 -5.80
CA ARG A 8 5.32 11.60 -5.65
C ARG A 8 6.21 12.28 -6.68
N GLY A 9 5.58 12.91 -7.68
CA GLY A 9 6.24 14.00 -8.40
C GLY A 9 5.97 14.15 -9.89
N THR A 10 4.78 13.84 -10.38
CA THR A 10 4.15 14.52 -11.53
C THR A 10 2.64 14.44 -11.33
N THR A 11 1.94 15.55 -11.57
CA THR A 11 0.49 15.67 -11.56
C THR A 11 -0.13 14.61 -12.47
N TRP A 12 -0.61 13.52 -11.87
CA TRP A 12 -1.37 12.47 -12.55
C TRP A 12 -2.78 12.50 -11.96
N SER A 13 -3.79 12.83 -12.78
CA SER A 13 -5.19 12.78 -12.36
C SER A 13 -5.59 11.30 -12.24
N PRO A 14 -6.04 10.81 -11.08
CA PRO A 14 -6.50 9.44 -10.90
C PRO A 14 -8.02 9.41 -11.10
N ASP A 15 -8.47 9.32 -12.34
CA ASP A 15 -9.91 9.18 -12.66
C ASP A 15 -10.23 7.92 -13.50
N SER A 16 -9.27 6.99 -13.71
CA SER A 16 -9.54 5.73 -14.41
C SER A 16 -9.25 4.49 -13.55
N GLY A 17 -10.28 3.64 -13.38
CA GLY A 17 -10.25 2.40 -12.61
C GLY A 17 -9.26 1.33 -13.10
N THR A 18 -8.69 1.50 -14.30
CA THR A 18 -7.77 0.57 -14.96
C THR A 18 -6.34 0.64 -14.43
N ILE A 19 -5.90 1.79 -13.93
CA ILE A 19 -4.56 1.93 -13.31
C ILE A 19 -4.45 1.02 -12.09
N ARG A 20 -5.58 0.72 -11.45
CA ARG A 20 -5.65 -0.20 -10.32
C ARG A 20 -5.50 -1.66 -10.75
N ILE A 21 -5.98 -2.08 -11.92
CA ILE A 21 -6.01 -3.49 -12.38
C ILE A 21 -4.59 -4.04 -12.66
N LEU A 22 -3.75 -3.26 -13.34
CA LEU A 22 -2.36 -3.63 -13.64
C LEU A 22 -1.40 -3.34 -12.47
N ALA A 23 -1.65 -2.29 -11.68
CA ALA A 23 -0.93 -2.07 -10.44
C ALA A 23 -1.21 -3.16 -9.40
N PHE A 24 -2.45 -3.65 -9.30
CA PHE A 24 -2.84 -4.72 -8.37
C PHE A 24 -2.16 -6.06 -8.73
N SER A 25 -1.98 -6.33 -10.03
CA SER A 25 -1.23 -7.52 -10.51
C SER A 25 0.26 -7.51 -10.08
N LEU A 26 0.84 -6.34 -9.82
CA LEU A 26 2.24 -6.17 -9.39
C LEU A 26 2.38 -5.82 -7.88
N ALA A 27 1.32 -5.27 -7.27
CA ALA A 27 1.32 -4.71 -5.91
C ALA A 27 0.92 -5.69 -4.80
N ILE A 28 0.43 -6.89 -5.13
CA ILE A 28 0.13 -7.93 -4.12
C ILE A 28 1.39 -8.36 -3.33
N THR A 29 2.59 -7.98 -3.77
CA THR A 29 3.87 -8.39 -3.15
C THR A 29 4.47 -7.45 -2.10
N PHE A 30 3.83 -6.35 -1.71
CA PHE A 30 4.46 -5.37 -0.81
C PHE A 30 3.53 -4.86 0.29
N PHE A 31 3.57 -5.51 1.46
CA PHE A 31 3.01 -4.96 2.69
C PHE A 31 4.12 -4.21 3.44
N VAL A 32 3.93 -2.92 3.77
CA VAL A 32 3.91 -2.39 5.16
C VAL A 32 3.20 -1.02 5.19
N GLY A 33 2.36 -0.78 6.21
CA GLY A 33 1.75 0.52 6.55
C GLY A 33 2.00 0.90 8.01
N CYS A 34 2.14 2.20 8.28
CA CYS A 34 2.37 2.79 9.60
C CYS A 34 1.16 3.67 10.02
N SER A 35 0.79 3.67 11.31
CA SER A 35 0.03 4.74 11.98
C SER A 35 0.44 4.83 13.47
N ASP A 36 0.45 6.03 14.03
CA ASP A 36 0.92 6.34 15.39
C ASP A 36 -0.24 6.16 16.39
N SER A 37 0.04 5.61 17.58
CA SER A 37 -0.91 5.71 18.69
C SER A 37 -0.17 5.91 20.01
N THR A 38 -0.79 6.68 20.90
CA THR A 38 -0.26 7.09 22.20
C THR A 38 -0.55 6.01 23.25
N PRO A 39 0.39 5.60 24.12
CA PRO A 39 0.18 4.51 25.07
C PRO A 39 -0.78 4.89 26.21
N SER A 40 -1.65 3.95 26.58
CA SER A 40 -2.41 3.98 27.83
C SER A 40 -1.46 3.82 29.02
N SER A 41 -1.50 4.74 29.97
CA SER A 41 -0.59 4.83 31.10
C SER A 41 -0.95 3.83 32.22
N ARG A 42 -0.13 2.79 32.38
CA ARG A 42 0.00 2.05 33.64
C ARG A 42 1.48 1.84 33.97
N PRO A 43 1.92 1.99 35.24
CA PRO A 43 3.34 1.92 35.58
C PRO A 43 3.86 0.48 35.46
N PRO A 44 5.14 0.27 35.05
CA PRO A 44 5.74 -1.05 35.01
C PRO A 44 6.06 -1.52 36.44
N GLY A 45 5.36 -2.57 36.88
CA GLY A 45 5.82 -3.43 37.97
C GLY A 45 6.57 -4.61 37.38
N ASP A 46 7.67 -5.01 38.02
CA ASP A 46 8.59 -6.06 37.60
C ASP A 46 7.86 -7.29 37.02
N ALA A 47 8.15 -7.59 35.74
CA ALA A 47 7.48 -8.65 34.99
C ALA A 47 8.06 -10.02 35.37
N GLU A 48 7.36 -10.74 36.24
CA GLU A 48 7.46 -12.20 36.30
C GLU A 48 6.86 -12.82 35.02
N SER A 49 7.52 -13.87 34.52
CA SER A 49 7.09 -14.64 33.36
C SER A 49 5.67 -15.20 33.57
N VAL A 50 4.70 -14.70 32.82
CA VAL A 50 3.32 -15.22 32.83
C VAL A 50 3.30 -16.57 32.09
N GLU A 51 2.99 -17.65 32.80
CA GLU A 51 2.82 -18.97 32.21
C GLU A 51 1.58 -19.01 31.29
N THR A 52 1.75 -19.59 30.11
CA THR A 52 0.71 -19.74 29.09
C THR A 52 -0.31 -20.82 29.51
N PRO A 53 -1.63 -20.57 29.46
CA PRO A 53 -2.63 -21.62 29.66
C PRO A 53 -2.52 -22.69 28.57
N ALA A 54 -2.40 -23.95 28.98
CA ALA A 54 -2.03 -25.09 28.14
C ALA A 54 -3.11 -25.62 27.18
N ASP A 55 -4.16 -24.87 26.83
CA ASP A 55 -5.28 -25.43 26.07
C ASP A 55 -5.89 -24.47 25.06
N SER A 56 -5.14 -24.17 23.99
CA SER A 56 -5.64 -23.31 22.92
C SER A 56 -5.16 -23.67 21.51
N GLY A 57 -4.70 -24.90 21.25
CA GLY A 57 -4.54 -25.46 19.89
C GLY A 57 -3.66 -24.68 18.89
N GLY A 58 -2.81 -23.75 19.34
CA GLY A 58 -1.94 -22.93 18.49
C GLY A 58 -0.76 -22.34 19.26
N LEU A 59 0.17 -21.69 18.56
CA LEU A 59 1.36 -21.07 19.16
C LEU A 59 0.97 -19.96 20.15
N ALA A 60 1.80 -19.77 21.18
CA ALA A 60 1.69 -18.61 22.07
C ALA A 60 1.87 -17.29 21.30
N PRO A 61 1.36 -16.14 21.77
CA PRO A 61 1.45 -14.87 21.04
C PRO A 61 2.88 -14.45 20.70
N ASP A 62 3.79 -14.60 21.66
CA ASP A 62 5.21 -14.25 21.49
C ASP A 62 5.91 -15.22 20.54
N GLU A 63 5.60 -16.51 20.63
CA GLU A 63 6.12 -17.55 19.71
C GLU A 63 5.63 -17.34 18.28
N SER A 64 4.33 -17.07 18.09
CA SER A 64 3.74 -16.74 16.79
C SER A 64 4.40 -15.52 16.15
N THR A 65 4.66 -14.48 16.95
CA THR A 65 5.36 -13.28 16.49
C THR A 65 6.80 -13.59 16.09
N ARG A 66 7.51 -14.39 16.90
CA ARG A 66 8.90 -14.80 16.63
C ARG A 66 9.00 -15.58 15.33
N VAL A 67 8.10 -16.55 15.11
CA VAL A 67 8.03 -17.32 13.86
C VAL A 67 7.78 -16.42 12.65
N THR A 68 6.84 -15.47 12.77
CA THR A 68 6.51 -14.56 11.66
C THR A 68 7.68 -13.63 11.32
N LEU A 69 8.32 -13.04 12.33
CA LEU A 69 9.49 -12.17 12.13
C LEU A 69 10.68 -12.94 11.54
N GLU A 70 10.89 -14.18 11.98
CA GLU A 70 11.93 -15.04 11.43
C GLU A 70 11.64 -15.42 9.97
N GLY A 71 10.39 -15.75 9.64
CA GLY A 71 9.95 -15.96 8.26
C GLY A 71 10.23 -14.76 7.37
N LEU A 72 9.88 -13.55 7.84
CA LEU A 72 10.20 -12.30 7.14
C LEU A 72 11.71 -12.11 6.95
N ARG A 73 12.51 -12.36 7.99
CA ARG A 73 13.98 -12.24 7.95
C ARG A 73 14.60 -13.20 6.94
N GLN A 74 14.09 -14.42 6.84
CA GLN A 74 14.56 -15.45 5.91
C GLN A 74 14.01 -15.28 4.49
N GLY A 75 13.06 -14.36 4.29
CA GLY A 75 12.31 -14.22 3.06
C GLY A 75 11.43 -15.43 2.75
N ASP A 76 10.97 -16.14 3.77
CA ASP A 76 10.06 -17.28 3.67
C ASP A 76 8.61 -16.78 3.60
N ALA A 77 8.11 -16.62 2.38
CA ALA A 77 6.75 -16.17 2.18
C ALA A 77 5.72 -17.25 2.54
N GLY A 78 6.11 -18.53 2.58
CA GLY A 78 5.24 -19.62 3.04
C GLY A 78 4.89 -19.47 4.52
N VAL A 79 5.90 -19.19 5.36
CA VAL A 79 5.69 -18.89 6.79
C VAL A 79 4.80 -17.67 6.99
N LEU A 80 4.97 -16.63 6.17
CA LEU A 80 4.12 -15.44 6.22
C LEU A 80 2.68 -15.74 5.80
N TRP A 81 2.49 -16.59 4.79
CA TRP A 81 1.15 -17.02 4.38
C TRP A 81 0.46 -17.85 5.47
N ASP A 82 1.19 -18.78 6.08
CA ASP A 82 0.68 -19.68 7.12
C ASP A 82 0.42 -18.96 8.46
N SER A 83 1.04 -17.80 8.69
CA SER A 83 0.73 -16.96 9.85
C SER A 83 -0.58 -16.20 9.70
N LEU A 84 -1.08 -16.01 8.47
CA LEU A 84 -2.36 -15.35 8.24
C LEU A 84 -3.54 -16.20 8.77
N PRO A 85 -4.52 -15.57 9.41
CA PRO A 85 -5.81 -16.19 9.68
C PRO A 85 -6.47 -16.80 8.44
N LYS A 86 -7.16 -17.93 8.62
CA LYS A 86 -7.67 -18.73 7.50
C LYS A 86 -8.61 -17.94 6.58
N ARG A 87 -9.46 -17.07 7.16
CA ARG A 87 -10.36 -16.22 6.36
C ARG A 87 -9.62 -15.30 5.40
N TYR A 88 -8.46 -14.75 5.79
CA TYR A 88 -7.68 -13.86 4.92
C TYR A 88 -6.96 -14.62 3.81
N GLN A 89 -6.51 -15.86 4.09
CA GLN A 89 -5.99 -16.74 3.05
C GLN A 89 -7.06 -17.05 2.00
N VAL A 90 -8.28 -17.39 2.44
CA VAL A 90 -9.41 -17.68 1.55
C VAL A 90 -9.76 -16.45 0.71
N GLU A 91 -9.92 -15.29 1.34
CA GLU A 91 -10.28 -14.05 0.64
C GLU A 91 -9.20 -13.63 -0.37
N THR A 92 -7.91 -13.77 -0.04
CA THR A 92 -6.81 -13.50 -0.98
C THR A 92 -6.87 -14.42 -2.19
N ASN A 93 -7.07 -15.73 -1.97
CA ASN A 93 -7.22 -16.71 -3.05
C ASN A 93 -8.44 -16.38 -3.93
N GLU A 94 -9.58 -16.04 -3.32
CA GLU A 94 -10.80 -15.66 -4.05
C GLU A 94 -10.61 -14.39 -4.88
N ILE A 95 -9.88 -13.40 -4.36
CA ILE A 95 -9.58 -12.17 -5.10
C ILE A 95 -8.74 -12.47 -6.34
N ILE A 96 -7.68 -13.27 -6.21
CA ILE A 96 -6.79 -13.60 -7.34
C ILE A 96 -7.52 -14.46 -8.37
N ARG A 97 -8.28 -15.47 -7.93
CA ARG A 97 -9.09 -16.31 -8.83
C ARG A 97 -10.18 -15.52 -9.54
N GLY A 98 -10.85 -14.62 -8.81
CA GLY A 98 -11.90 -13.74 -9.35
C GLY A 98 -11.36 -12.72 -10.34
N PHE A 99 -10.13 -12.24 -10.15
CA PHE A 99 -9.43 -11.44 -11.15
C PHE A 99 -9.18 -12.28 -12.40
N ALA A 100 -8.62 -13.48 -12.23
CA ALA A 100 -8.26 -14.35 -13.34
C ALA A 100 -9.46 -14.82 -14.17
N SER A 101 -10.63 -14.96 -13.56
CA SER A 101 -11.87 -15.28 -14.29
C SER A 101 -12.40 -14.15 -15.18
N ARG A 102 -11.98 -12.90 -14.94
CA ARG A 102 -12.42 -11.71 -15.69
C ARG A 102 -11.45 -11.32 -16.82
N MET A 103 -10.32 -12.00 -16.95
CA MET A 103 -9.33 -11.73 -17.98
C MET A 103 -9.52 -12.63 -19.20
N ASP A 104 -9.23 -12.11 -20.39
CA ASP A 104 -9.13 -12.90 -21.61
C ASP A 104 -7.78 -13.61 -21.68
N GLN A 105 -7.79 -14.90 -22.00
CA GLN A 105 -6.59 -15.74 -22.01
C GLN A 105 -5.55 -15.25 -23.04
N ASP A 106 -5.98 -14.81 -24.21
CA ASP A 106 -5.06 -14.41 -25.27
C ASP A 106 -4.46 -13.03 -24.98
N VAL A 107 -5.27 -12.09 -24.47
CA VAL A 107 -4.79 -10.79 -24.00
C VAL A 107 -3.78 -10.95 -22.87
N TRP A 108 -4.06 -11.81 -21.89
CA TRP A 108 -3.16 -12.09 -20.78
C TRP A 108 -1.83 -12.69 -21.27
N LYS A 109 -1.92 -13.75 -22.09
CA LYS A 109 -0.73 -14.40 -22.67
C LYS A 109 0.12 -13.41 -23.45
N ARG A 110 -0.50 -12.58 -24.30
CA ARG A 110 0.21 -11.57 -25.10
C ARG A 110 0.88 -10.51 -24.23
N THR A 111 0.26 -10.15 -23.10
CA THR A 111 0.84 -9.23 -22.10
C THR A 111 2.13 -9.80 -21.51
N PHE A 112 2.17 -11.09 -21.15
CA PHE A 112 3.37 -11.73 -20.60
C PHE A 112 4.47 -11.92 -21.65
N VAL A 113 4.11 -12.23 -22.91
CA VAL A 113 5.08 -12.22 -24.03
C VAL A 113 5.73 -10.84 -24.17
N LEU A 114 4.94 -9.76 -24.08
CA LEU A 114 5.48 -8.40 -24.11
C LEU A 114 6.37 -8.11 -22.88
N ALA A 115 5.99 -8.58 -21.70
CA ALA A 115 6.79 -8.42 -20.48
C ALA A 115 8.16 -9.11 -20.58
N GLU A 116 8.22 -10.32 -21.16
CA GLU A 116 9.48 -11.01 -21.45
C GLU A 116 10.38 -10.20 -22.40
N ARG A 117 9.80 -9.62 -23.46
CA ARG A 117 10.56 -8.74 -24.37
C ARG A 117 11.08 -7.49 -23.69
N ILE A 118 10.29 -6.88 -22.81
CA ILE A 118 10.73 -5.73 -22.00
C ILE A 118 11.92 -6.14 -21.12
N LEU A 119 11.87 -7.32 -20.52
CA LEU A 119 12.98 -7.86 -19.71
C LEU A 119 14.24 -8.05 -20.56
N ASP A 120 14.12 -8.57 -21.78
CA ASP A 120 15.24 -8.72 -22.71
C ASP A 120 15.82 -7.37 -23.15
N VAL A 121 14.97 -6.36 -23.37
CA VAL A 121 15.44 -4.99 -23.58
C VAL A 121 16.19 -4.48 -22.36
N MET A 122 15.69 -4.70 -21.14
CA MET A 122 16.38 -4.30 -19.92
C MET A 122 17.75 -4.98 -19.80
N ARG A 123 17.85 -6.27 -20.16
CA ARG A 123 19.13 -7.02 -20.21
C ARG A 123 20.09 -6.40 -21.22
N ASN A 124 19.64 -6.22 -22.46
CA ASN A 124 20.49 -5.89 -23.59
C ASN A 124 20.80 -4.39 -23.71
N LYS A 125 19.94 -3.52 -23.16
CA LYS A 125 20.03 -2.06 -23.28
C LYS A 125 20.39 -1.37 -21.96
N LYS A 126 20.99 -2.10 -21.00
CA LYS A 126 21.40 -1.57 -19.69
C LYS A 126 22.04 -0.19 -19.75
N SER A 127 23.06 0.00 -20.60
CA SER A 127 23.76 1.29 -20.72
C SER A 127 22.87 2.40 -21.26
N LEU A 128 22.06 2.11 -22.28
CA LEU A 128 21.11 3.09 -22.83
C LEU A 128 20.05 3.49 -21.81
N ILE A 129 19.66 2.59 -20.90
CA ILE A 129 18.69 2.85 -19.83
C ILE A 129 19.34 3.64 -18.68
N LEU A 130 20.43 3.13 -18.10
CA LEU A 130 21.05 3.72 -16.90
C LEU A 130 21.69 5.08 -17.17
N ASP A 131 22.22 5.29 -18.37
CA ASP A 131 22.87 6.55 -18.72
C ASP A 131 21.89 7.61 -19.24
N ASN A 132 20.59 7.29 -19.29
CA ASN A 132 19.57 8.20 -19.78
C ASN A 132 19.12 9.19 -18.68
N PRO A 133 19.42 10.49 -18.81
CA PRO A 133 19.01 11.48 -17.82
C PRO A 133 17.49 11.60 -17.71
N ASN A 134 16.73 11.21 -18.75
CA ASN A 134 15.28 11.26 -18.78
C ASN A 134 14.62 10.05 -18.09
N MET A 135 15.38 8.99 -17.77
CA MET A 135 14.91 7.79 -17.08
C MET A 135 15.40 7.74 -15.63
N LYS A 136 15.48 8.88 -14.96
CA LYS A 136 15.75 8.96 -13.51
C LYS A 136 14.43 9.14 -12.76
N PRO A 137 13.70 8.05 -12.45
CA PRO A 137 12.53 8.13 -11.62
C PRO A 137 12.89 8.79 -10.29
N LYS A 138 12.03 9.73 -9.84
CA LYS A 138 12.29 10.50 -8.62
C LYS A 138 12.48 9.54 -7.45
N GLY A 139 13.61 9.75 -6.77
CA GLY A 139 14.18 9.06 -5.61
C GLY A 139 14.40 7.55 -5.67
N ILE A 140 14.28 6.94 -6.86
CA ILE A 140 14.92 5.64 -7.06
C ILE A 140 16.43 5.91 -7.09
N ASN A 141 17.17 5.18 -6.26
CA ASN A 141 18.63 5.23 -6.28
C ASN A 141 19.15 4.49 -7.52
N MET A 142 19.24 5.20 -8.65
CA MET A 142 19.68 4.63 -9.93
C MET A 142 21.09 4.04 -9.89
N ARG A 143 21.94 4.48 -8.94
CA ARG A 143 23.24 3.86 -8.69
C ARG A 143 23.06 2.45 -8.11
N LEU A 144 22.23 2.30 -7.08
CA LEU A 144 21.93 1.00 -6.49
C LEU A 144 21.25 0.05 -7.50
N VAL A 145 20.33 0.57 -8.31
CA VAL A 145 19.69 -0.18 -9.41
C VAL A 145 20.74 -0.63 -10.44
N GLY A 146 21.68 0.24 -10.81
CA GLY A 146 22.75 -0.10 -11.75
C GLY A 146 23.73 -1.15 -11.20
N GLU A 147 24.07 -1.04 -9.92
CA GLU A 147 24.90 -2.00 -9.17
C GLU A 147 24.20 -3.37 -9.04
N ASN A 148 22.87 -3.40 -8.97
CA ASN A 148 22.06 -4.60 -8.77
C ASN A 148 21.18 -4.98 -9.97
N TRP A 149 21.55 -4.53 -11.17
CA TRP A 149 20.72 -4.64 -12.37
C TRP A 149 20.30 -6.07 -12.68
N SER A 150 21.22 -7.03 -12.56
CA SER A 150 20.91 -8.45 -12.76
C SER A 150 19.93 -8.97 -11.72
N THR A 151 20.10 -8.64 -10.44
CA THR A 151 19.17 -9.05 -9.38
C THR A 151 17.77 -8.47 -9.59
N VAL A 152 17.65 -7.24 -10.08
CA VAL A 152 16.35 -6.64 -10.45
C VAL A 152 15.71 -7.40 -11.60
N ILE A 153 16.49 -7.74 -12.63
CA ILE A 153 16.02 -8.55 -13.77
C ILE A 153 15.58 -9.93 -13.31
N ASP A 154 16.37 -10.61 -12.48
CA ASP A 154 16.05 -11.96 -11.99
C ASP A 154 14.79 -11.98 -11.11
N LEU A 155 14.51 -10.89 -10.39
CA LEU A 155 13.27 -10.70 -9.64
C LEU A 155 12.07 -10.60 -10.58
N LEU A 156 12.16 -9.71 -11.57
CA LEU A 156 11.08 -9.53 -12.56
C LEU A 156 10.85 -10.80 -13.38
N GLU A 157 11.92 -11.48 -13.79
CA GLU A 157 11.85 -12.77 -14.48
C GLU A 157 11.14 -13.82 -13.63
N GLY A 158 11.48 -13.90 -12.34
CA GLY A 158 10.84 -14.83 -11.42
C GLY A 158 9.33 -14.63 -11.32
N LEU A 159 8.85 -13.39 -11.40
CA LEU A 159 7.42 -13.07 -11.42
C LEU A 159 6.79 -13.38 -12.78
N ILE A 160 7.44 -13.01 -13.88
CA ILE A 160 6.98 -13.25 -15.26
C ILE A 160 6.89 -14.76 -15.56
N GLN A 161 7.79 -15.56 -15.01
CA GLN A 161 7.80 -17.03 -15.19
C GLN A 161 7.01 -17.79 -14.13
N SER A 162 6.34 -17.07 -13.21
CA SER A 162 5.50 -17.70 -12.19
C SER A 162 4.14 -18.12 -12.74
N GLU A 163 3.37 -18.84 -11.94
CA GLU A 163 1.98 -19.20 -12.25
C GLU A 163 1.07 -17.97 -12.48
N LEU A 164 1.50 -16.77 -12.07
CA LEU A 164 0.80 -15.52 -12.38
C LEU A 164 0.77 -15.22 -13.89
N SER A 165 1.65 -15.82 -14.69
CA SER A 165 1.63 -15.66 -16.15
C SER A 165 0.60 -16.53 -16.86
N ASP A 166 0.09 -17.57 -16.18
CA ASP A 166 -0.87 -18.50 -16.74
C ASP A 166 -2.24 -18.26 -16.11
N ILE A 167 -3.17 -17.75 -16.91
CA ILE A 167 -4.50 -17.43 -16.42
C ILE A 167 -5.26 -18.64 -15.88
N LYS A 168 -5.01 -19.85 -16.41
CA LYS A 168 -5.63 -21.09 -15.95
C LYS A 168 -5.04 -21.54 -14.61
N ALA A 169 -3.75 -21.29 -14.40
CA ALA A 169 -3.12 -21.51 -13.10
C ALA A 169 -3.68 -20.50 -12.08
N MET A 170 -3.78 -19.21 -12.44
CA MET A 170 -4.36 -18.18 -11.56
C MET A 170 -5.83 -18.42 -11.20
N GLN A 171 -6.64 -18.97 -12.13
CA GLN A 171 -8.03 -19.37 -11.85
C GLN A 171 -8.11 -20.47 -10.78
N LYS A 172 -7.02 -21.21 -10.57
CA LYS A 172 -6.87 -22.23 -9.53
C LYS A 172 -5.89 -21.82 -8.43
N PHE A 173 -5.50 -20.55 -8.40
CA PHE A 173 -4.43 -20.04 -7.55
C PHE A 173 -4.60 -20.51 -6.11
N ASP A 174 -3.55 -21.05 -5.52
CA ASP A 174 -3.51 -21.33 -4.10
C ASP A 174 -2.26 -20.71 -3.48
N GLY A 175 -2.45 -19.72 -2.61
CA GLY A 175 -1.36 -19.12 -1.87
C GLY A 175 -0.55 -20.15 -1.07
N GLY A 176 -1.17 -21.24 -0.63
CA GLY A 176 -0.47 -22.34 0.06
C GLY A 176 0.55 -23.06 -0.82
N GLU A 177 0.41 -22.99 -2.15
CA GLU A 177 1.39 -23.54 -3.11
C GLU A 177 2.31 -22.44 -3.66
N PHE A 178 1.77 -21.25 -3.93
CA PHE A 178 2.50 -20.12 -4.51
C PHE A 178 3.57 -19.56 -3.57
N PHE A 179 3.18 -19.22 -2.33
CA PHE A 179 4.03 -18.47 -1.42
C PHE A 179 5.26 -19.26 -0.93
N PRO A 180 5.17 -20.55 -0.58
CA PRO A 180 6.36 -21.35 -0.27
C PRO A 180 7.36 -21.45 -1.44
N ASN A 181 6.92 -21.26 -2.68
CA ASN A 181 7.73 -21.41 -3.88
C ASN A 181 8.07 -20.07 -4.53
N ALA A 182 7.27 -19.63 -5.51
CA ALA A 182 7.51 -18.40 -6.27
C ALA A 182 7.53 -17.16 -5.37
N GLY A 183 6.63 -17.09 -4.39
CA GLY A 183 6.59 -15.99 -3.42
C GLY A 183 7.88 -15.90 -2.59
N THR A 184 8.38 -17.03 -2.09
CA THR A 184 9.64 -17.11 -1.32
C THR A 184 10.84 -16.74 -2.17
N LYS A 185 10.89 -17.17 -3.44
CA LYS A 185 11.95 -16.75 -4.38
C LYS A 185 11.95 -15.22 -4.55
N ALA A 186 10.77 -14.63 -4.83
CA ALA A 186 10.63 -13.19 -5.02
C ALA A 186 10.99 -12.42 -3.74
N LEU A 187 10.51 -12.85 -2.58
CA LEU A 187 10.77 -12.20 -1.30
C LEU A 187 12.26 -12.26 -0.92
N LYS A 188 12.95 -13.38 -1.17
CA LYS A 188 14.40 -13.48 -0.97
C LYS A 188 15.19 -12.54 -1.87
N GLN A 189 14.82 -12.43 -3.14
CA GLN A 189 15.45 -11.50 -4.07
C GLN A 189 15.22 -10.05 -3.65
N LEU A 190 14.01 -9.72 -3.19
CA LEU A 190 13.69 -8.42 -2.63
C LEU A 190 14.51 -8.12 -1.37
N ALA A 191 14.57 -9.05 -0.42
CA ALA A 191 15.36 -8.90 0.79
C ALA A 191 16.85 -8.71 0.46
N ALA A 192 17.38 -9.41 -0.55
CA ALA A 192 18.75 -9.23 -1.01
C ALA A 192 19.02 -7.85 -1.67
N LEU A 193 18.01 -7.24 -2.31
CA LEU A 193 18.10 -5.88 -2.84
C LEU A 193 18.03 -4.85 -1.70
N SER A 194 17.09 -5.05 -0.77
CA SER A 194 16.90 -4.24 0.44
C SER A 194 18.17 -4.21 1.30
N ALA A 195 18.82 -5.36 1.50
CA ALA A 195 20.09 -5.51 2.21
C ALA A 195 21.26 -4.70 1.63
N LYS A 196 21.11 -4.13 0.43
CA LYS A 196 22.15 -3.33 -0.24
C LYS A 196 21.84 -1.84 -0.24
N ASP A 197 20.61 -1.40 0.04
CA ASP A 197 20.30 0.03 0.18
C ASP A 197 20.66 0.51 1.59
N PRO A 198 21.67 1.40 1.76
CA PRO A 198 22.02 1.94 3.07
C PRO A 198 20.87 2.70 3.77
N ASN A 199 19.85 3.14 3.03
CA ASN A 199 18.68 3.84 3.56
C ASN A 199 17.46 2.92 3.78
N ASP A 200 17.63 1.61 3.60
CA ASP A 200 16.55 0.66 3.86
C ASP A 200 16.55 0.24 5.33
N PRO A 201 15.44 0.47 6.06
CA PRO A 201 15.32 0.08 7.47
C PRO A 201 15.41 -1.44 7.69
N PHE A 202 15.24 -2.24 6.63
CA PHE A 202 15.32 -3.70 6.68
C PHE A 202 16.71 -4.26 6.38
N ARG A 203 17.66 -3.40 6.02
CA ARG A 203 18.99 -3.79 5.51
C ARG A 203 19.73 -4.76 6.42
N THR A 204 19.64 -4.57 7.72
CA THR A 204 20.41 -5.34 8.72
C THR A 204 19.64 -6.51 9.31
N GLY A 205 18.45 -6.82 8.79
CA GLY A 205 17.53 -7.78 9.39
C GLY A 205 16.92 -7.28 10.70
N PHE A 206 15.99 -8.07 11.24
CA PHE A 206 15.34 -7.82 12.53
C PHE A 206 15.98 -8.69 13.59
N ASP A 207 16.62 -8.07 14.58
CA ASP A 207 16.96 -8.74 15.83
C ASP A 207 16.00 -8.19 16.88
N ALA A 208 15.12 -9.05 17.39
CA ALA A 208 14.00 -8.66 18.23
C ALA A 208 13.91 -9.56 19.47
N ASP A 209 14.03 -8.96 20.65
CA ASP A 209 13.61 -9.58 21.90
C ASP A 209 12.10 -9.40 22.06
N ILE A 210 11.40 -10.52 22.25
CA ILE A 210 9.94 -10.58 22.31
C ILE A 210 9.57 -11.25 23.62
N GLN A 211 8.81 -10.54 24.46
CA GLN A 211 8.31 -11.07 25.72
C GLN A 211 6.82 -10.81 25.85
N LEU A 212 6.07 -11.85 26.26
CA LEU A 212 4.66 -11.71 26.59
C LEU A 212 4.50 -10.85 27.85
N VAL A 213 3.69 -9.78 27.75
CA VAL A 213 3.41 -8.85 28.86
C VAL A 213 2.06 -9.16 29.48
N SER A 214 1.05 -9.41 28.65
CA SER A 214 -0.30 -9.76 29.10
C SER A 214 -1.00 -10.66 28.09
N LEU A 215 -1.86 -11.55 28.58
CA LEU A 215 -2.75 -12.37 27.78
C LEU A 215 -4.14 -12.33 28.42
N ASP A 216 -5.14 -11.86 27.69
CA ASP A 216 -6.54 -11.79 28.10
C ASP A 216 -7.43 -12.38 26.99
N GLY A 217 -7.74 -13.67 27.10
CA GLY A 217 -8.54 -14.38 26.12
C GLY A 217 -7.94 -14.35 24.71
N ASN A 218 -8.56 -13.56 23.82
CA ASN A 218 -8.13 -13.39 22.43
C ASN A 218 -7.24 -12.17 22.21
N ASP A 219 -6.89 -11.44 23.26
CA ASP A 219 -6.05 -10.25 23.20
C ASP A 219 -4.73 -10.52 23.93
N ALA A 220 -3.62 -10.09 23.35
CA ALA A 220 -2.31 -10.19 23.98
C ALA A 220 -1.53 -8.91 23.78
N THR A 221 -0.72 -8.57 24.78
CA THR A 221 0.30 -7.53 24.65
C THR A 221 1.65 -8.22 24.74
N ILE A 222 2.49 -8.03 23.73
CA ILE A 222 3.91 -8.36 23.81
C ILE A 222 4.71 -7.08 23.96
N SER A 223 5.90 -7.19 24.55
CA SER A 223 6.92 -6.16 24.47
C SER A 223 7.91 -6.56 23.40
N LEU A 224 8.17 -5.64 22.49
CA LEU A 224 9.14 -5.79 21.42
C LEU A 224 10.31 -4.85 21.71
N THR A 225 11.52 -5.41 21.80
CA THR A 225 12.76 -4.64 21.81
C THR A 225 13.54 -4.99 20.57
N MET A 226 13.71 -4.03 19.66
CA MET A 226 14.49 -4.25 18.45
C MET A 226 15.92 -3.75 18.69
N GLY A 227 16.91 -4.60 18.39
CA GLY A 227 18.32 -4.29 18.64
C GLY A 227 18.83 -3.05 17.88
N ARG A 228 18.11 -2.59 16.84
CA ARG A 228 18.37 -1.36 16.05
C ARG A 228 17.08 -0.77 15.46
N THR A 229 17.17 0.49 15.04
CA THR A 229 16.06 1.34 14.55
C THR A 229 15.22 0.69 13.46
N PHE A 230 14.05 0.21 13.87
CA PHE A 230 12.93 -0.08 12.98
C PHE A 230 12.20 1.23 12.72
N VAL A 231 12.19 1.68 11.46
CA VAL A 231 11.38 2.82 11.03
C VAL A 231 10.16 2.25 10.31
N MET A 232 9.26 1.61 11.06
CA MET A 232 7.90 1.34 10.57
C MET A 232 6.82 1.86 11.50
N THR A 233 7.24 2.54 12.55
CA THR A 233 6.45 3.57 13.19
C THR A 233 7.33 4.81 13.16
N THR A 234 6.74 5.99 13.14
CA THR A 234 7.43 7.29 13.24
C THR A 234 8.16 7.48 14.58
N GLN A 235 8.23 6.44 15.40
CA GLN A 235 8.92 6.41 16.68
C GLN A 235 10.18 5.56 16.58
N GLN A 236 11.24 6.06 17.21
CA GLN A 236 12.45 5.29 17.47
C GLN A 236 12.05 3.94 18.12
N PRO A 237 12.88 2.88 18.00
CA PRO A 237 12.63 1.56 18.62
C PRO A 237 12.63 1.57 20.16
N VAL A 238 12.61 2.76 20.74
CA VAL A 238 12.56 3.14 22.14
C VAL A 238 11.75 4.43 22.19
N ASP A 239 10.89 4.58 23.19
CA ASP A 239 10.37 5.91 23.52
C ASP A 239 11.54 6.87 23.82
N LYS A 240 11.28 8.17 23.98
CA LYS A 240 12.33 9.18 24.30
C LYS A 240 13.10 8.85 25.60
N GLN A 241 12.71 7.81 26.35
CA GLN A 241 13.28 7.34 27.61
C GLN A 241 13.98 5.97 27.52
N GLY A 242 13.97 5.25 26.39
CA GLY A 242 14.65 3.96 26.26
C GLY A 242 13.81 2.72 26.53
N ASN A 243 12.48 2.82 26.62
CA ASN A 243 11.62 1.70 27.03
C ASN A 243 11.12 0.82 25.87
N ARG A 244 10.75 -0.43 26.20
CA ARG A 244 10.19 -1.44 25.28
C ARG A 244 8.88 -0.97 24.65
N VAL A 245 8.66 -1.29 23.37
CA VAL A 245 7.41 -0.92 22.67
C VAL A 245 6.36 -2.01 22.94
N PRO A 246 5.21 -1.67 23.55
CA PRO A 246 4.09 -2.59 23.65
C PRO A 246 3.45 -2.76 22.26
N VAL A 247 3.26 -4.01 21.84
CA VAL A 247 2.58 -4.38 20.61
C VAL A 247 1.36 -5.20 20.97
N VAL A 248 0.20 -4.79 20.47
CA VAL A 248 -1.07 -5.48 20.70
C VAL A 248 -1.28 -6.52 19.61
N LEU A 249 -1.69 -7.71 20.01
CA LEU A 249 -2.10 -8.78 19.12
C LEU A 249 -3.54 -9.18 19.40
N HIS A 250 -4.23 -9.53 18.32
CA HIS A 250 -5.53 -10.16 18.38
C HIS A 250 -5.43 -11.58 17.84
N ARG A 251 -6.18 -12.47 18.48
CA ARG A 251 -6.33 -13.84 18.03
C ARG A 251 -7.50 -13.95 17.08
N VAL A 252 -7.20 -14.47 15.90
CA VAL A 252 -8.08 -14.47 14.75
C VAL A 252 -7.99 -15.82 14.05
N ASP A 253 -9.09 -16.55 14.00
CA ASP A 253 -9.17 -17.92 13.46
C ASP A 253 -8.05 -18.84 14.02
N GLY A 254 -7.74 -18.67 15.32
CA GLY A 254 -6.70 -19.43 16.00
C GLY A 254 -5.26 -18.91 15.82
N LYS A 255 -5.03 -17.88 14.98
CA LYS A 255 -3.72 -17.26 14.71
C LYS A 255 -3.58 -15.92 15.40
N TRP A 256 -2.38 -15.59 15.87
CA TRP A 256 -2.09 -14.27 16.44
C TRP A 256 -1.62 -13.31 15.35
N ILE A 257 -2.26 -12.15 15.25
CA ILE A 257 -1.91 -11.09 14.31
C ILE A 257 -1.75 -9.76 15.06
N VAL A 258 -0.76 -8.96 14.65
CA VAL A 258 -0.58 -7.61 15.15
C VAL A 258 -1.77 -6.76 14.70
N SER A 259 -2.40 -6.05 15.64
CA SER A 259 -3.66 -5.34 15.43
C SER A 259 -3.59 -4.35 14.25
N GLU A 260 -2.49 -3.62 14.14
CA GLU A 260 -2.24 -2.65 13.07
C GLU A 260 -2.10 -3.32 11.70
N LEU A 261 -1.44 -4.49 11.65
CA LEU A 261 -1.30 -5.27 10.42
C LEU A 261 -2.65 -5.85 9.99
N GLU A 262 -3.49 -6.28 10.94
CA GLU A 262 -4.83 -6.78 10.63
C GLU A 262 -5.69 -5.70 9.96
N HIS A 263 -5.65 -4.47 10.48
CA HIS A 263 -6.39 -3.35 9.89
C HIS A 263 -5.92 -3.03 8.47
N GLY A 264 -4.60 -2.92 8.26
CA GLY A 264 -4.04 -2.69 6.92
C GLY A 264 -4.39 -3.80 5.93
N LEU A 265 -4.37 -5.06 6.38
CA LEU A 265 -4.77 -6.21 5.57
C LEU A 265 -6.26 -6.17 5.20
N LYS A 266 -7.15 -5.83 6.14
CA LYS A 266 -8.60 -5.67 5.88
C LYS A 266 -8.85 -4.63 4.81
N LEU A 267 -8.19 -3.47 4.89
CA LEU A 267 -8.31 -2.42 3.87
C LEU A 267 -7.84 -2.89 2.50
N LEU A 268 -6.72 -3.63 2.44
CA LEU A 268 -6.20 -4.16 1.17
C LEU A 268 -7.14 -5.20 0.55
N LEU A 269 -7.71 -6.09 1.35
CA LEU A 269 -8.67 -7.10 0.88
C LEU A 269 -9.98 -6.43 0.43
N GLU A 270 -10.44 -5.40 1.14
CA GLU A 270 -11.58 -4.59 0.74
C GLU A 270 -11.32 -3.86 -0.59
N ASP A 271 -10.16 -3.23 -0.73
CA ASP A 271 -9.75 -2.60 -1.99
C ASP A 271 -9.72 -3.64 -3.12
N GLY A 272 -9.15 -4.83 -2.89
CA GLY A 272 -9.15 -5.93 -3.86
C GLY A 272 -10.55 -6.36 -4.30
N ARG A 273 -11.49 -6.53 -3.36
CA ARG A 273 -12.90 -6.80 -3.67
C ARG A 273 -13.52 -5.68 -4.49
N ASN A 274 -13.32 -4.44 -4.07
CA ASN A 274 -13.85 -3.27 -4.78
C ASN A 274 -13.31 -3.21 -6.22
N LEU A 275 -12.03 -3.52 -6.43
CA LEU A 275 -11.46 -3.60 -7.78
C LEU A 275 -12.13 -4.67 -8.62
N LEU A 276 -12.35 -5.87 -8.09
CA LEU A 276 -13.03 -6.93 -8.84
C LEU A 276 -14.45 -6.53 -9.26
N THR A 277 -15.19 -5.84 -8.39
CA THR A 277 -16.53 -5.36 -8.73
C THR A 277 -16.53 -4.26 -9.80
N GLN A 278 -15.42 -3.54 -9.94
CA GLN A 278 -15.25 -2.46 -10.93
C GLN A 278 -14.79 -2.97 -12.30
N ILE A 279 -14.43 -4.25 -12.43
CA ILE A 279 -14.09 -4.87 -13.71
C ILE A 279 -15.37 -5.56 -14.22
N PRO A 280 -16.09 -5.03 -15.23
CA PRO A 280 -17.18 -5.78 -15.86
C PRO A 280 -16.72 -7.18 -16.28
N GLU A 281 -17.59 -8.18 -16.17
CA GLU A 281 -17.23 -9.59 -16.50
C GLU A 281 -16.76 -9.75 -17.94
N ASP A 282 -17.21 -8.86 -18.82
CA ASP A 282 -16.88 -8.84 -20.24
C ASP A 282 -15.93 -7.70 -20.61
N ALA A 283 -15.42 -6.87 -19.68
CA ALA A 283 -14.65 -5.67 -20.02
C ALA A 283 -13.44 -5.93 -20.94
N ILE A 284 -12.71 -7.00 -20.66
CA ILE A 284 -11.54 -7.40 -21.45
C ILE A 284 -11.99 -8.12 -22.73
N THR A 285 -13.01 -8.97 -22.65
CA THR A 285 -13.52 -9.75 -23.80
C THR A 285 -14.18 -8.85 -24.85
N SER A 286 -14.99 -7.87 -24.42
CA SER A 286 -15.68 -6.90 -25.27
C SER A 286 -14.70 -5.95 -25.97
N ASN A 287 -13.53 -5.70 -25.37
CA ASN A 287 -12.45 -4.90 -25.97
C ASN A 287 -11.31 -5.74 -26.55
N ARG A 288 -11.46 -7.08 -26.63
CA ARG A 288 -10.38 -8.02 -26.93
C ARG A 288 -9.62 -7.66 -28.20
N GLU A 289 -10.32 -7.44 -29.32
CA GLU A 289 -9.67 -7.12 -30.59
C GLU A 289 -8.84 -5.84 -30.53
N ARG A 290 -9.36 -4.81 -29.83
CA ARG A 290 -8.66 -3.53 -29.65
C ARG A 290 -7.43 -3.69 -28.75
N LEU A 291 -7.54 -4.45 -27.66
CA LEU A 291 -6.44 -4.74 -26.75
C LEU A 291 -5.34 -5.54 -27.43
N ILE A 292 -5.68 -6.59 -28.18
CA ILE A 292 -4.71 -7.37 -28.98
C ILE A 292 -4.02 -6.47 -29.99
N LYS A 293 -4.77 -5.64 -30.72
CA LYS A 293 -4.17 -4.70 -31.68
C LYS A 293 -3.21 -3.72 -31.02
N LEU A 294 -3.54 -3.17 -29.85
CA LEU A 294 -2.65 -2.28 -29.09
C LEU A 294 -1.40 -3.01 -28.59
N LEU A 295 -1.54 -4.26 -28.16
CA LEU A 295 -0.41 -5.11 -27.77
C LEU A 295 0.50 -5.44 -28.95
N ASP A 296 -0.05 -5.73 -30.13
CA ASP A 296 0.74 -5.96 -31.34
C ASP A 296 1.48 -4.71 -31.78
N GLN A 297 0.83 -3.55 -31.68
CA GLN A 297 1.49 -2.28 -31.93
C GLN A 297 2.60 -1.98 -30.90
N LEU A 298 2.43 -2.36 -29.63
CA LEU A 298 3.51 -2.26 -28.63
C LEU A 298 4.67 -3.18 -28.99
N ASP A 299 4.37 -4.40 -29.46
CA ASP A 299 5.35 -5.37 -29.93
C ASP A 299 6.21 -4.81 -31.09
N GLU A 300 5.59 -4.12 -32.04
CA GLU A 300 6.30 -3.41 -33.12
C GLU A 300 7.17 -2.25 -32.62
N ASP A 301 6.72 -1.51 -31.60
CA ASP A 301 7.54 -0.45 -31.00
C ASP A 301 8.73 -1.03 -30.22
N MET A 302 8.57 -2.21 -29.61
CA MET A 302 9.66 -2.94 -28.95
C MET A 302 10.76 -3.32 -29.94
N ASP A 303 10.43 -3.72 -31.18
CA ASP A 303 11.44 -3.96 -32.23
C ASP A 303 12.34 -2.73 -32.44
N ARG A 304 11.76 -1.53 -32.40
CA ARG A 304 12.50 -0.27 -32.58
C ARG A 304 13.42 0.01 -31.40
N ILE A 305 12.98 -0.32 -30.18
CA ILE A 305 13.82 -0.21 -28.97
C ILE A 305 14.97 -1.21 -29.04
N GLU A 306 14.71 -2.45 -29.46
CA GLU A 306 15.71 -3.50 -29.62
C GLU A 306 16.74 -3.16 -30.71
N LEU A 307 16.30 -2.58 -31.82
CA LEU A 307 17.18 -2.15 -32.92
C LEU A 307 17.94 -0.85 -32.62
N ALA A 308 17.53 -0.07 -31.62
CA ALA A 308 18.18 1.19 -31.28
C ALA A 308 19.65 0.97 -30.89
N LYS A 309 20.55 1.64 -31.60
CA LYS A 309 22.01 1.60 -31.33
C LYS A 309 22.50 2.86 -30.62
N THR A 310 21.71 3.94 -30.68
CA THR A 310 22.07 5.24 -30.10
C THR A 310 21.02 5.68 -29.07
N ARG A 311 21.43 6.56 -28.16
CA ARG A 311 20.54 7.13 -27.15
C ARG A 311 19.35 7.87 -27.76
N THR A 312 19.55 8.58 -28.87
CA THR A 312 18.47 9.31 -29.55
C THR A 312 17.42 8.35 -30.11
N GLN A 313 17.84 7.28 -30.81
CA GLN A 313 16.94 6.26 -31.35
C GLN A 313 16.15 5.57 -30.23
N PHE A 314 16.85 5.21 -29.15
CA PHE A 314 16.24 4.56 -28.00
C PHE A 314 15.19 5.45 -27.33
N ASN A 315 15.51 6.72 -27.08
CA ASN A 315 14.58 7.68 -26.45
C ASN A 315 13.32 7.93 -27.30
N GLN A 316 13.47 8.01 -28.62
CA GLN A 316 12.34 8.19 -29.53
C GLN A 316 11.42 6.96 -29.52
N ALA A 317 11.98 5.76 -29.62
CA ALA A 317 11.21 4.52 -29.57
C ALA A 317 10.52 4.32 -28.22
N LEU A 318 11.21 4.61 -27.11
CA LEU A 318 10.64 4.58 -25.77
C LEU A 318 9.46 5.55 -25.61
N ALA A 319 9.58 6.78 -26.07
CA ALA A 319 8.51 7.78 -25.94
C ALA A 319 7.21 7.32 -26.63
N LEU A 320 7.33 6.72 -27.82
CA LEU A 320 6.19 6.14 -28.53
C LEU A 320 5.57 4.97 -27.75
N THR A 321 6.42 4.09 -27.22
CA THR A 321 6.00 2.94 -26.41
C THR A 321 5.23 3.40 -25.16
N ILE A 322 5.71 4.44 -24.47
CA ILE A 322 5.03 5.01 -23.29
C ILE A 322 3.65 5.56 -23.65
N ILE A 323 3.52 6.28 -24.78
CA ILE A 323 2.22 6.80 -25.24
C ILE A 323 1.25 5.65 -25.48
N ARG A 324 1.70 4.60 -26.17
CA ARG A 324 0.87 3.45 -26.51
C ARG A 324 0.52 2.60 -25.29
N LEU A 325 1.43 2.49 -24.33
CA LEU A 325 1.16 1.87 -23.04
C LEU A 325 0.04 2.63 -22.31
N ASN A 326 0.10 3.97 -22.28
CA ASN A 326 -0.96 4.78 -21.67
C ASN A 326 -2.32 4.61 -22.38
N GLN A 327 -2.32 4.43 -23.70
CA GLN A 327 -3.55 4.10 -24.45
C GLN A 327 -4.10 2.72 -24.05
N LEU A 328 -3.25 1.69 -24.03
CA LEU A 328 -3.64 0.35 -23.57
C LEU A 328 -4.22 0.38 -22.15
N LEU A 329 -3.59 1.13 -21.25
CA LEU A 329 -4.05 1.31 -19.89
C LEU A 329 -5.41 2.02 -19.80
N SER A 330 -5.73 2.91 -20.74
CA SER A 330 -6.98 3.67 -20.71
C SER A 330 -8.17 2.89 -21.29
N GLU A 331 -7.88 1.90 -22.14
CA GLU A 331 -8.86 1.19 -22.96
C GLU A 331 -9.72 0.18 -22.21
N GLY A 332 -9.23 -0.36 -21.09
CA GLY A 332 -9.96 -1.35 -20.29
C GLY A 332 -11.10 -0.76 -19.43
N THR A 333 -11.53 0.48 -19.67
CA THR A 333 -12.30 1.27 -18.68
C THR A 333 -13.46 2.11 -19.18
N GLU A 334 -13.86 2.10 -20.45
CA GLU A 334 -15.03 2.90 -20.84
C GLU A 334 -16.35 2.19 -20.48
N PRO A 335 -17.11 2.62 -19.45
CA PRO A 335 -18.55 2.51 -19.50
C PRO A 335 -19.07 3.58 -20.46
N ASP A 336 -20.00 3.19 -21.32
CA ASP A 336 -20.62 4.02 -22.36
C ASP A 336 -21.63 5.06 -21.79
N GLN A 337 -21.41 5.58 -20.57
CA GLN A 337 -22.27 6.61 -19.97
C GLN A 337 -21.50 7.61 -19.10
N PRO A 338 -21.88 8.90 -19.14
CA PRO A 338 -21.43 9.89 -18.16
C PRO A 338 -22.17 9.63 -16.84
N GLU A 339 -21.73 8.64 -16.07
CA GLU A 339 -22.14 8.53 -14.67
C GLU A 339 -21.51 9.68 -13.87
N GLU A 340 -22.34 10.39 -13.10
CA GLU A 340 -21.85 11.31 -12.08
C GLU A 340 -20.82 10.60 -11.20
N PRO A 341 -19.71 11.26 -10.81
CA PRO A 341 -18.62 10.60 -10.11
C PRO A 341 -19.11 10.06 -8.77
N LYS A 342 -19.30 8.73 -8.67
CA LYS A 342 -19.35 8.04 -7.39
C LYS A 342 -18.00 8.27 -6.72
N VAL A 343 -18.01 9.11 -5.69
CA VAL A 343 -16.83 9.45 -4.91
C VAL A 343 -16.36 8.22 -4.13
N SER A 344 -15.59 7.35 -4.78
CA SER A 344 -14.83 6.27 -4.14
C SER A 344 -13.46 6.84 -3.77
N GLY A 345 -13.38 7.47 -2.60
CA GLY A 345 -12.16 8.03 -2.04
C GLY A 345 -12.24 8.04 -0.53
N ARG A 346 -11.09 7.84 0.13
CA ARG A 346 -10.95 7.94 1.59
C ARG A 346 -11.63 9.21 2.09
N THR A 347 -12.45 9.12 3.13
CA THR A 347 -13.09 10.28 3.74
C THR A 347 -12.30 10.71 4.98
N VAL A 348 -12.38 11.99 5.30
CA VAL A 348 -12.01 12.53 6.61
C VAL A 348 -13.26 13.15 7.19
N THR A 349 -13.55 12.81 8.43
CA THR A 349 -14.65 13.40 9.18
C THR A 349 -14.09 14.46 10.10
N VAL A 350 -14.45 15.72 9.89
CA VAL A 350 -14.09 16.81 10.81
C VAL A 350 -15.32 17.19 11.63
N VAL A 351 -15.23 17.05 12.94
CA VAL A 351 -16.26 17.45 13.90
C VAL A 351 -15.88 18.82 14.45
N LEU A 352 -16.55 19.87 13.97
CA LEU A 352 -16.39 21.22 14.49
C LEU A 352 -17.28 21.39 15.73
N VAL A 353 -16.68 21.80 16.85
CA VAL A 353 -17.37 22.05 18.12
C VAL A 353 -17.32 23.56 18.40
N GLY A 354 -18.49 24.20 18.47
CA GLY A 354 -18.63 25.62 18.75
C GLY A 354 -19.97 26.21 18.31
N ASP A 355 -20.32 27.37 18.84
CA ASP A 355 -21.47 28.14 18.37
C ASP A 355 -21.11 28.79 17.01
N LEU A 356 -21.57 28.17 15.93
CA LEU A 356 -21.29 28.60 14.55
C LEU A 356 -22.58 29.01 13.85
N ASP A 357 -22.68 30.28 13.46
CA ASP A 357 -23.68 30.73 12.50
C ASP A 357 -23.43 30.13 11.10
N ASP A 358 -24.40 30.30 10.20
CA ASP A 358 -24.36 29.68 8.87
C ASP A 358 -23.23 30.23 8.01
N GLU A 359 -22.90 31.52 8.14
CA GLU A 359 -21.86 32.19 7.36
C GLU A 359 -20.47 31.71 7.78
N ARG A 360 -20.20 31.68 9.08
CA ARG A 360 -18.96 31.16 9.66
C ARG A 360 -18.81 29.66 9.38
N ARG A 361 -19.89 28.88 9.49
CA ARG A 361 -19.89 27.45 9.15
C ARG A 361 -19.49 27.23 7.70
N GLN A 362 -20.07 27.98 6.76
CA GLN A 362 -19.73 27.87 5.35
C GLN A 362 -18.28 28.27 5.07
N ALA A 363 -17.78 29.33 5.73
CA ALA A 363 -16.38 29.74 5.62
C ALA A 363 -15.41 28.64 6.09
N LEU A 364 -15.72 27.98 7.22
CA LEU A 364 -14.92 26.86 7.73
C LEU A 364 -14.99 25.63 6.83
N VAL A 365 -16.16 25.28 6.30
CA VAL A 365 -16.30 24.20 5.30
C VAL A 365 -15.47 24.49 4.06
N ASN A 366 -15.52 25.72 3.54
CA ASN A 366 -14.71 26.13 2.38
C ASN A 366 -13.20 26.05 2.66
N ARG A 367 -12.78 26.39 3.88
CA ARG A 367 -11.38 26.27 4.32
C ARG A 367 -10.96 24.80 4.44
N LEU A 368 -11.82 23.95 5.00
CA LEU A 368 -11.61 22.51 5.05
C LEU A 368 -11.52 21.87 3.67
N ILE A 369 -12.35 22.28 2.70
CA ILE A 369 -12.23 21.82 1.30
C ILE A 369 -10.83 22.15 0.74
N LYS A 370 -10.30 23.35 1.02
CA LYS A 370 -8.95 23.75 0.59
C LYS A 370 -7.85 22.93 1.28
N ILE A 371 -7.92 22.76 2.60
CA ILE A 371 -6.96 22.00 3.40
C ILE A 371 -6.93 20.53 2.97
N THR A 372 -8.11 19.94 2.75
CA THR A 372 -8.24 18.55 2.34
C THR A 372 -8.05 18.34 0.84
N ALA A 373 -8.01 19.40 0.03
CA ALA A 373 -8.09 19.32 -1.42
C ALA A 373 -9.25 18.41 -1.88
N ALA A 374 -10.42 18.54 -1.24
CA ALA A 374 -11.52 17.60 -1.40
C ALA A 374 -11.99 17.52 -2.86
N ARG A 375 -12.12 16.28 -3.37
CA ARG A 375 -12.59 15.99 -4.73
C ARG A 375 -14.02 15.47 -4.67
N GLY A 376 -14.95 16.36 -4.36
CA GLY A 376 -16.37 16.06 -4.24
C GLY A 376 -17.09 17.04 -3.30
N LYS A 377 -18.42 17.02 -3.31
CA LYS A 377 -19.22 17.85 -2.39
C LYS A 377 -19.10 17.29 -0.97
N PRO A 378 -18.70 18.10 0.03
CA PRO A 378 -18.71 17.66 1.42
C PRO A 378 -20.13 17.39 1.90
N ARG A 379 -20.29 16.39 2.77
CA ARG A 379 -21.55 16.19 3.50
C ARG A 379 -21.44 16.89 4.85
N VAL A 380 -22.37 17.80 5.12
CA VAL A 380 -22.42 18.58 6.35
C VAL A 380 -23.67 18.20 7.13
N THR A 381 -23.50 17.88 8.41
CA THR A 381 -24.60 17.58 9.34
C THR A 381 -24.42 18.44 10.58
N VAL A 382 -25.47 19.15 10.97
CA VAL A 382 -25.46 20.05 12.13
C VAL A 382 -26.32 19.43 13.23
N ASP A 383 -25.75 19.30 14.42
CA ASP A 383 -26.42 18.82 15.62
C ASP A 383 -26.03 19.71 16.81
N GLY A 384 -26.91 20.66 17.16
CA GLY A 384 -26.65 21.65 18.21
C GLY A 384 -25.38 22.47 17.96
N LYS A 385 -24.41 22.38 18.90
CA LYS A 385 -23.10 23.06 18.82
C LYS A 385 -22.04 22.28 18.03
N THR A 386 -22.44 21.21 17.39
CA THR A 386 -21.55 20.31 16.65
C THR A 386 -21.91 20.33 15.16
N THR A 387 -20.91 20.56 14.32
CA THR A 387 -21.04 20.44 12.86
C THR A 387 -20.10 19.34 12.38
N LYS A 388 -20.65 18.24 11.88
CA LYS A 388 -19.91 17.14 11.27
C LYS A 388 -19.75 17.40 9.77
N VAL A 389 -18.51 17.43 9.29
CA VAL A 389 -18.15 17.67 7.89
C VAL A 389 -17.40 16.45 7.37
N ILE A 390 -17.98 15.72 6.43
CA ILE A 390 -17.37 14.55 5.80
C ILE A 390 -16.82 14.98 4.44
N LEU A 391 -15.50 14.91 4.30
CA LEU A 391 -14.75 15.37 3.12
C LEU A 391 -14.08 14.19 2.42
N PRO A 392 -14.32 13.98 1.12
CA PRO A 392 -13.57 13.00 0.35
C PRO A 392 -12.18 13.54 0.02
N THR A 393 -11.14 12.91 0.56
CA THR A 393 -9.75 13.36 0.41
C THR A 393 -8.75 12.22 0.42
N GLN A 394 -7.74 12.32 -0.43
CA GLN A 394 -6.58 11.42 -0.43
C GLN A 394 -5.44 11.90 0.47
N ARG A 395 -5.58 13.05 1.16
CA ARG A 395 -4.57 13.55 2.09
C ARG A 395 -4.50 12.70 3.34
N PHE A 396 -3.31 12.62 3.93
CA PHE A 396 -3.14 11.99 5.24
C PHE A 396 -3.88 12.82 6.29
N LEU A 397 -4.38 12.16 7.33
CA LEU A 397 -5.10 12.87 8.39
C LEU A 397 -4.19 13.91 9.05
N GLN A 398 -2.89 13.60 9.21
CA GLN A 398 -1.91 14.53 9.74
C GLN A 398 -1.76 15.81 8.88
N ASP A 399 -1.73 15.70 7.55
CA ASP A 399 -1.70 16.87 6.66
C ASP A 399 -2.93 17.77 6.86
N VAL A 400 -4.08 17.15 7.20
CA VAL A 400 -5.32 17.88 7.51
C VAL A 400 -5.22 18.53 8.88
N VAL A 401 -4.71 17.83 9.89
CA VAL A 401 -4.46 18.32 11.25
C VAL A 401 -3.52 19.53 11.23
N ASP A 402 -2.38 19.41 10.55
CA ASP A 402 -1.36 20.46 10.44
C ASP A 402 -1.87 21.70 9.67
N GLY A 403 -2.87 21.50 8.80
CA GLY A 403 -3.52 22.57 8.06
C GLY A 403 -4.60 23.32 8.84
N ILE A 404 -4.98 22.87 10.05
CA ILE A 404 -6.00 23.53 10.87
C ILE A 404 -5.39 24.70 11.62
N ASP A 405 -5.86 25.90 11.29
CA ASP A 405 -5.40 27.18 11.82
C ASP A 405 -6.55 28.05 12.37
N PHE A 406 -7.75 27.48 12.51
CA PHE A 406 -8.98 28.17 12.92
C PHE A 406 -9.60 27.63 14.22
N GLY A 407 -8.88 26.78 14.93
CA GLY A 407 -9.36 26.18 16.18
C GLY A 407 -8.30 25.29 16.81
N LYS A 408 -8.62 24.80 18.01
CA LYS A 408 -7.78 23.82 18.70
C LYS A 408 -8.18 22.42 18.26
N VAL A 409 -7.24 21.71 17.64
CA VAL A 409 -7.38 20.28 17.37
C VAL A 409 -7.46 19.53 18.71
N GLY A 410 -8.55 18.79 18.89
CA GLY A 410 -8.84 17.96 20.05
C GLY A 410 -8.55 16.49 19.75
N ALA A 411 -9.52 15.61 19.99
CA ALA A 411 -9.39 14.19 19.71
C ALA A 411 -9.18 13.92 18.22
N VAL A 412 -8.16 13.12 17.92
CA VAL A 412 -7.84 12.61 16.58
C VAL A 412 -7.97 11.10 16.64
N ASP A 413 -8.87 10.55 15.82
CA ASP A 413 -8.99 9.12 15.58
C ASP A 413 -8.40 8.84 14.20
N GLU A 414 -7.17 8.34 14.17
CA GLU A 414 -6.48 8.03 12.91
C GLU A 414 -7.10 6.84 12.19
N VAL A 415 -7.76 5.93 12.92
CA VAL A 415 -8.35 4.69 12.43
C VAL A 415 -9.66 4.99 11.71
N GLU A 416 -10.57 5.71 12.36
CA GLU A 416 -11.84 6.14 11.76
C GLU A 416 -11.69 7.42 10.92
N ARG A 417 -10.49 8.02 10.90
CA ARG A 417 -10.17 9.27 10.22
C ARG A 417 -11.07 10.43 10.67
N ILE A 418 -11.29 10.51 11.98
CA ILE A 418 -12.11 11.53 12.62
C ILE A 418 -11.22 12.52 13.35
N LEU A 419 -11.51 13.81 13.18
CA LEU A 419 -10.80 14.90 13.83
C LEU A 419 -11.79 15.83 14.50
N THR A 420 -11.64 16.07 15.80
CA THR A 420 -12.44 17.06 16.52
C THR A 420 -11.70 18.40 16.58
N VAL A 421 -12.38 19.49 16.24
CA VAL A 421 -11.82 20.84 16.25
C VAL A 421 -12.71 21.76 17.07
N THR A 422 -12.19 22.29 18.16
CA THR A 422 -12.88 23.33 18.95
C THR A 422 -12.58 24.69 18.33
N VAL A 423 -13.60 25.33 17.77
CA VAL A 423 -13.45 26.63 17.07
C VAL A 423 -13.40 27.76 18.11
N ALA A 424 -12.45 28.69 17.96
CA ALA A 424 -12.35 29.84 18.83
C ALA A 424 -13.53 30.81 18.61
N SER A 425 -14.17 31.28 19.69
CA SER A 425 -15.17 32.35 19.63
C SER A 425 -14.49 33.70 19.37
N ASP A 426 -15.06 34.55 18.49
CA ASP A 426 -14.50 35.87 18.10
C ASP A 426 -14.43 36.93 19.22
N SER A 427 -14.49 36.54 20.49
CA SER A 427 -14.53 37.47 21.63
C SER A 427 -13.14 37.86 22.16
N GLN A 428 -12.05 37.56 21.45
CA GLN A 428 -10.69 38.00 21.82
C GLN A 428 -9.92 38.55 20.62
N GLU A 429 -10.44 39.61 19.99
CA GLU A 429 -9.58 40.59 19.32
C GLU A 429 -9.21 41.64 20.39
N GLY A 430 -8.00 41.50 20.93
CA GLY A 430 -7.44 42.41 21.92
C GLY A 430 -7.21 43.80 21.32
N THR A 431 -7.73 44.80 22.01
CA THR A 431 -7.36 46.21 21.90
C THR A 431 -5.82 46.36 21.92
N PRO A 432 -5.20 47.18 21.06
CA PRO A 432 -3.78 47.49 21.19
C PRO A 432 -3.58 48.32 22.46
N GLU A 433 -2.67 47.91 23.35
CA GLU A 433 -2.16 48.78 24.41
C GLU A 433 -1.20 49.81 23.79
N ASP A 434 -1.44 51.08 24.11
CA ASP A 434 -0.61 52.27 23.83
C ASP A 434 0.73 52.27 24.59
#